data_AF-A0A350IHD0-F1
#
_entry.id   AF-A0A350IHD0-F1
#
_cell.length_a   1.000
_cell.length_b   1.000
_cell.length_c   1.000
_cell.angle_alpha   90.00
_cell.angle_beta   90.00
_cell.angle_gamma   90.00
#
_symmetry.space_group_name_H-M   'P 1'
#
loop_
_entity.id
_entity.type
_entity.pdbx_description
1 polymer ?
#
loop_
_entity_poly.entity_id
_entity_poly.type
_entity_poly.pdbx_seq_one_letter_code
_entity_poly.pdbx_strand_id
1 'polypeptide(L)'
;TTKKAKKGEIRVNFDMSLTAQTFNSGIDLLNTEEWAKCYWQAFQNGNNGNNPNSQLFGNGPAPVIADTYQSGDKTMPLADTDWAKEIYSTALMQNYNLSLTRGGENGSSSLSVNYMDHDGTCRNTDYKSFNTRLSGSYHFLDNRLRIGENVAVTRWTKHNNPGGIEEQLFKMMPMVPVYATDGSYGGG
;
A
#
# COMPACT_ATOMS: atom_id res chain seq x y z
N THR A 1 7.81 20.29 21.63
CA THR A 1 7.36 21.61 22.14
C THR A 1 6.62 22.33 21.03
N THR A 2 5.30 22.53 21.18
CA THR A 2 4.46 23.15 20.14
C THR A 2 4.72 24.67 20.09
N LYS A 3 4.93 25.23 18.89
CA LYS A 3 5.22 26.65 18.68
C LYS A 3 4.03 27.50 19.15
N LYS A 4 4.18 28.20 20.28
CA LYS A 4 3.20 29.22 20.70
C LYS A 4 3.38 30.50 19.87
N ALA A 5 2.27 31.14 19.49
CA ALA A 5 2.31 32.43 18.81
C ALA A 5 2.85 33.53 19.74
N LYS A 6 3.55 34.51 19.14
CA LYS A 6 4.01 35.72 19.82
C LYS A 6 2.81 36.62 20.14
N LYS A 7 2.97 37.42 21.19
CA LYS A 7 1.96 38.34 21.74
C LYS A 7 1.43 39.29 20.65
N GLY A 8 0.10 39.35 20.48
CA GLY A 8 -0.60 40.22 19.54
C GLY A 8 -0.76 39.67 18.12
N GLU A 9 -0.14 38.53 17.79
CA GLU A 9 -0.19 37.98 16.44
C GLU A 9 -1.27 36.89 16.31
N ILE A 10 -2.06 37.01 15.23
CA ILE A 10 -2.85 35.92 14.69
C ILE A 10 -2.03 35.31 13.55
N ARG A 11 -1.78 34.00 13.64
CA ARG A 11 -1.12 33.25 12.58
C ARG A 11 -2.07 32.22 12.01
N VAL A 12 -2.23 32.27 10.69
CA VAL A 12 -2.93 31.26 9.90
C VAL A 12 -1.88 30.55 9.07
N ASN A 13 -1.80 29.23 9.19
CA ASN A 13 -0.99 28.40 8.31
C ASN A 13 -1.90 27.42 7.58
N PHE A 14 -1.70 27.30 6.29
CA PHE A 14 -2.32 26.27 5.46
C PHE A 14 -1.21 25.53 4.73
N ASP A 15 -1.17 24.21 4.92
CA ASP A 15 -0.20 23.33 4.29
C ASP A 15 -0.97 22.27 3.51
N MET A 16 -0.61 22.09 2.25
CA MET A 16 -1.15 21.04 1.37
C MET A 16 0.02 20.22 0.84
N SER A 17 -0.14 18.90 0.85
CA SER A 17 0.81 17.99 0.21
C SER A 17 0.08 16.92 -0.59
N LEU A 18 0.66 16.61 -1.74
CA LEU A 18 0.27 15.52 -2.62
C LEU A 18 1.50 14.62 -2.80
N THR A 19 1.35 13.35 -2.47
CA THR A 19 2.43 12.36 -2.54
C THR A 19 1.97 11.18 -3.36
N ALA A 20 2.76 10.78 -4.36
CA ALA A 20 2.58 9.52 -5.06
C ALA A 20 3.55 8.49 -4.47
N GLN A 21 3.04 7.32 -4.08
CA GLN A 21 3.81 6.22 -3.53
C GLN A 21 3.72 5.03 -4.48
N THR A 22 4.88 4.45 -4.79
CA THR A 22 4.98 3.25 -5.61
C THR A 22 5.47 2.10 -4.74
N PHE A 23 4.96 0.91 -4.99
CA PHE A 23 5.47 -0.29 -4.35
C PHE A 23 6.76 -0.74 -5.04
N ASN A 24 7.76 -1.10 -4.25
CA ASN A 24 8.98 -1.74 -4.72
C ASN A 24 9.34 -2.85 -3.73
N SER A 25 9.29 -4.10 -4.19
CA SER A 25 9.69 -5.28 -3.41
C SER A 25 11.20 -5.38 -3.22
N GLY A 26 12.00 -4.74 -4.08
CA GLY A 26 13.45 -4.94 -4.18
C GLY A 26 13.86 -6.34 -4.62
N ILE A 27 12.89 -7.20 -4.97
CA ILE A 27 13.06 -8.57 -5.42
C ILE A 27 12.30 -8.69 -6.73
N ASP A 28 13.02 -8.96 -7.80
CA ASP A 28 12.43 -9.28 -9.08
C ASP A 28 11.90 -10.72 -9.02
N LEU A 29 10.58 -10.87 -9.19
CA LEU A 29 9.95 -12.18 -9.26
C LEU A 29 10.23 -12.80 -10.62
N LEU A 30 10.36 -14.13 -10.64
CA LEU A 30 10.57 -14.86 -11.89
C LEU A 30 9.35 -14.71 -12.80
N ASN A 31 9.60 -14.47 -14.07
CA ASN A 31 8.57 -14.65 -15.09
C ASN A 31 8.32 -16.15 -15.37
N THR A 32 7.33 -16.45 -16.20
CA THR A 32 6.91 -17.82 -16.52
C THR A 32 8.03 -18.65 -17.16
N GLU A 33 8.85 -18.04 -18.01
CA GLU A 33 9.98 -18.71 -18.66
C GLU A 33 11.09 -19.04 -17.67
N GLU A 34 11.47 -18.08 -16.84
CA GLU A 34 12.50 -18.24 -15.81
C GLU A 34 12.08 -19.24 -14.74
N TRP A 35 10.81 -19.21 -14.34
CA TRP A 35 10.23 -20.20 -13.44
C TRP A 35 10.33 -21.60 -14.05
N ALA A 36 9.95 -21.76 -15.33
CA ALA A 36 10.04 -23.05 -16.02
C ALA A 36 11.49 -23.55 -16.15
N LYS A 37 12.45 -22.65 -16.43
CA LYS A 37 13.88 -22.97 -16.46
C LYS A 37 14.39 -23.43 -15.09
N CYS A 38 14.00 -22.73 -14.03
CA CYS A 38 14.35 -23.11 -12.66
C CYS A 38 13.79 -24.50 -12.31
N TYR A 39 12.54 -24.78 -12.66
CA TYR A 39 11.93 -26.10 -12.51
C TYR A 39 12.69 -27.19 -13.30
N TRP A 40 13.06 -26.92 -14.55
CA TRP A 40 13.82 -27.86 -15.38
C TRP A 40 15.19 -28.21 -14.79
N GLN A 41 15.90 -27.19 -14.32
CA GLN A 41 17.22 -27.35 -13.71
C GLN A 41 17.13 -28.14 -12.40
N ALA A 42 16.14 -27.83 -11.56
CA ALA A 42 15.89 -28.55 -10.32
C ALA A 42 15.59 -30.03 -10.57
N PHE A 43 14.75 -30.34 -11.56
CA PHE A 43 14.41 -31.72 -11.90
C PHE A 43 15.63 -32.50 -12.42
N GLN A 44 16.40 -31.93 -13.35
CA GLN A 44 17.60 -32.58 -13.87
C GLN A 44 18.64 -32.81 -12.79
N ASN A 45 18.86 -31.83 -11.90
CA ASN A 45 19.77 -31.98 -10.76
C ASN A 45 19.34 -33.13 -9.81
N GLY A 46 18.03 -33.30 -9.60
CA GLY A 46 17.48 -34.37 -8.74
C GLY A 46 17.40 -35.74 -9.41
N ASN A 47 17.39 -35.81 -10.75
CA ASN A 47 17.17 -37.04 -11.52
C ASN A 47 18.36 -37.40 -12.43
N ASN A 48 19.59 -37.09 -12.03
CA ASN A 48 20.82 -37.42 -12.77
C ASN A 48 20.81 -36.97 -14.24
N GLY A 49 20.27 -35.79 -14.53
CA GLY A 49 20.21 -35.24 -15.90
C GLY A 49 19.05 -35.75 -16.75
N ASN A 50 18.12 -36.52 -16.17
CA ASN A 50 16.89 -36.88 -16.88
C ASN A 50 15.98 -35.65 -17.06
N ASN A 51 15.33 -35.57 -18.22
CA ASN A 51 14.42 -34.48 -18.54
C ASN A 51 13.03 -34.71 -17.91
N PRO A 52 12.39 -33.65 -17.38
CA PRO A 52 11.00 -33.74 -16.95
C PRO A 52 10.05 -33.93 -18.14
N ASN A 53 8.89 -34.54 -17.87
CA ASN A 53 7.78 -34.65 -18.79
C ASN A 53 6.63 -33.78 -18.24
N SER A 54 6.37 -32.64 -18.88
CA SER A 54 5.38 -31.66 -18.45
C SER A 54 4.39 -31.36 -19.57
N GLN A 55 3.09 -31.45 -19.26
CA GLN A 55 2.05 -31.05 -20.19
C GLN A 55 2.05 -29.54 -20.49
N LEU A 56 2.59 -28.73 -19.58
CA LEU A 56 2.61 -27.26 -19.71
C LEU A 56 3.89 -26.74 -20.38
N PHE A 57 5.00 -27.47 -20.23
CA PHE A 57 6.33 -27.01 -20.60
C PHE A 57 7.09 -27.98 -21.54
N GLY A 58 6.43 -29.04 -22.01
CA GLY A 58 6.99 -30.03 -22.94
C GLY A 58 7.83 -31.14 -22.28
N ASN A 59 8.58 -31.88 -23.11
CA ASN A 59 9.28 -33.12 -22.72
C ASN A 59 10.78 -33.14 -23.15
N GLY A 60 11.38 -31.97 -23.34
CA GLY A 60 12.73 -31.82 -23.93
C GLY A 60 13.85 -31.51 -22.93
N PRO A 61 15.07 -31.20 -23.40
CA PRO A 61 16.19 -30.76 -22.55
C PRO A 61 16.01 -29.33 -22.01
N ALA A 62 15.06 -28.58 -22.54
CA ALA A 62 14.68 -27.25 -22.08
C ALA A 62 13.14 -27.12 -22.05
N PRO A 63 12.59 -26.28 -21.16
CA PRO A 63 11.17 -25.99 -21.15
C PRO A 63 10.78 -25.21 -22.40
N VAL A 64 9.66 -25.59 -23.02
CA VAL A 64 9.02 -24.83 -24.10
C VAL A 64 7.65 -24.44 -23.59
N ILE A 65 7.38 -23.13 -23.46
CA ILE A 65 6.05 -22.63 -23.10
C ILE A 65 5.11 -23.04 -24.22
N ALA A 66 4.21 -23.99 -23.95
CA ALA A 66 3.24 -24.43 -24.93
C ALA A 66 2.08 -23.41 -25.00
N ASP A 67 1.57 -23.13 -26.20
CA ASP A 67 0.32 -22.36 -26.45
C ASP A 67 -0.91 -23.20 -26.05
N THR A 68 -0.90 -23.69 -24.82
CA THR A 68 -1.92 -24.56 -24.25
C THR A 68 -2.59 -23.91 -23.07
N TYR A 69 -3.65 -24.56 -22.61
CA TYR A 69 -4.38 -24.15 -21.42
C TYR A 69 -3.90 -24.99 -20.24
N GLN A 70 -3.82 -24.38 -19.06
CA GLN A 70 -3.46 -25.07 -17.82
C GLN A 70 -4.45 -26.18 -17.45
N SER A 71 -5.71 -26.02 -17.86
CA SER A 71 -6.78 -27.00 -17.68
C SER A 71 -7.17 -27.61 -19.03
N GLY A 72 -7.44 -28.92 -19.05
CA GLY A 72 -7.92 -29.66 -20.22
C GLY A 72 -9.21 -29.10 -20.83
N ASP A 73 -9.98 -28.33 -20.04
CA ASP A 73 -11.22 -27.68 -20.46
C ASP A 73 -11.01 -26.38 -21.24
N LYS A 74 -9.75 -25.99 -21.49
CA LYS A 74 -9.38 -24.77 -22.24
C LYS A 74 -9.92 -23.46 -21.69
N THR A 75 -10.12 -23.39 -20.38
CA THR A 75 -10.66 -22.21 -19.69
C THR A 75 -9.58 -21.29 -19.13
N MET A 76 -8.37 -21.81 -18.92
CA MET A 76 -7.24 -21.09 -18.31
C MET A 76 -6.03 -21.09 -19.25
N PRO A 77 -5.83 -20.05 -20.07
CA PRO A 77 -4.64 -19.97 -20.91
C PRO A 77 -3.39 -19.84 -20.03
N LEU A 78 -2.23 -20.34 -20.50
CA LEU A 78 -0.96 -19.95 -19.89
C LEU A 78 -0.75 -18.43 -20.08
N ALA A 79 -0.34 -17.76 -19.01
CA ALA A 79 -0.06 -16.33 -19.00
C ALA A 79 1.34 -16.06 -18.45
N ASP A 80 1.75 -14.80 -18.46
CA ASP A 80 2.94 -14.32 -17.76
C ASP A 80 2.53 -13.16 -16.84
N THR A 81 1.81 -13.51 -15.79
CA THR A 81 1.18 -12.55 -14.89
C THR A 81 2.18 -12.01 -13.88
N ASP A 82 2.40 -10.70 -13.92
CA ASP A 82 3.07 -9.97 -12.84
C ASP A 82 2.08 -9.72 -11.69
N TRP A 83 2.04 -10.68 -10.76
CA TRP A 83 1.17 -10.61 -9.59
C TRP A 83 1.49 -9.42 -8.68
N ALA A 84 2.73 -8.95 -8.64
CA ALA A 84 3.10 -7.80 -7.81
C ALA A 84 2.45 -6.53 -8.36
N LYS A 85 2.45 -6.36 -9.69
CA LYS A 85 1.78 -5.26 -10.37
C LYS A 85 0.24 -5.37 -10.36
N GLU A 86 -0.29 -6.58 -10.21
CA GLU A 86 -1.74 -6.76 -10.11
C GLU A 86 -2.27 -6.47 -8.71
N ILE A 87 -1.52 -6.85 -7.66
CA ILE A 87 -1.89 -6.61 -6.27
C ILE A 87 -1.58 -5.16 -5.87
N TYR A 88 -0.45 -4.61 -6.30
CA TYR A 88 0.00 -3.27 -5.94
C TYR A 88 -0.22 -2.26 -7.05
N SER A 89 -0.61 -1.05 -6.66
CA SER A 89 -0.78 0.09 -7.56
C SER A 89 -0.11 1.33 -6.97
N THR A 90 0.01 2.39 -7.78
CA THR A 90 0.52 3.67 -7.29
C THR A 90 -0.52 4.30 -6.37
N ALA A 91 -0.17 4.46 -5.09
CA ALA A 91 -1.04 5.08 -4.11
C ALA A 91 -0.89 6.60 -4.17
N LEU A 92 -2.01 7.32 -4.15
CA LEU A 92 -2.01 8.77 -3.96
C LEU A 92 -2.35 9.08 -2.51
N MET A 93 -1.58 9.99 -1.92
CA MET A 93 -1.83 10.52 -0.59
C MET A 93 -1.99 12.03 -0.67
N GLN A 94 -3.11 12.52 -0.17
CA GLN A 94 -3.45 13.93 -0.05
C GLN A 94 -3.54 14.30 1.41
N ASN A 95 -2.90 15.40 1.79
CA ASN A 95 -2.95 15.88 3.16
C ASN A 95 -3.13 17.40 3.17
N TYR A 96 -4.15 17.84 3.90
CA TYR A 96 -4.55 19.22 4.08
C TYR A 96 -4.47 19.54 5.56
N ASN A 97 -3.65 20.52 5.93
CA ASN A 97 -3.51 21.01 7.28
C ASN A 97 -3.86 22.49 7.33
N LEU A 98 -4.77 22.86 8.23
CA LEU A 98 -5.09 24.24 8.53
C LEU A 98 -4.88 24.45 10.02
N SER A 99 -4.07 25.45 10.38
CA SER A 99 -3.89 25.84 11.76
C SER A 99 -4.06 27.34 11.95
N LEU A 100 -4.80 27.70 12.99
CA LEU A 100 -5.02 29.06 13.45
C LEU A 100 -4.47 29.16 14.86
N THR A 101 -3.54 30.07 15.09
CA THR A 101 -3.00 30.35 16.42
C THR A 101 -3.12 31.83 16.73
N ARG A 102 -3.58 32.16 17.94
CA ARG A 102 -3.66 33.52 18.46
C ARG A 102 -2.88 33.62 19.77
N GLY A 103 -1.93 34.54 19.83
CA GLY A 103 -1.20 34.89 21.05
C GLY A 103 -1.63 36.26 21.56
N GLY A 104 -1.95 36.37 22.84
CA GLY A 104 -2.29 37.62 23.52
C GLY A 104 -1.41 37.85 24.76
N GLU A 105 -1.68 38.95 25.46
CA GLU A 105 -0.95 39.35 26.66
C GLU A 105 -1.20 38.39 27.84
N ASN A 106 -2.45 37.92 27.98
CA ASN A 106 -2.88 37.04 29.07
C ASN A 106 -3.13 35.59 28.64
N GLY A 107 -2.75 35.18 27.43
CA GLY A 107 -2.94 33.80 27.00
C GLY A 107 -2.70 33.52 25.53
N SER A 108 -2.80 32.25 25.15
CA SER A 108 -2.66 31.77 23.77
C SER A 108 -3.66 30.67 23.48
N SER A 109 -4.22 30.67 22.27
CA SER A 109 -5.15 29.63 21.81
C SER A 109 -4.77 29.19 20.40
N SER A 110 -4.91 27.90 20.12
CA SER A 110 -4.67 27.31 18.79
C SER A 110 -5.77 26.33 18.43
N LEU A 111 -6.24 26.42 17.19
CA LEU A 111 -7.10 25.44 16.54
C LEU A 111 -6.31 24.84 15.37
N SER A 112 -6.36 23.54 15.20
CA SER A 112 -5.77 22.86 14.05
C SER A 112 -6.70 21.79 13.54
N VAL A 113 -6.90 21.77 12.22
CA VAL A 113 -7.71 20.78 11.52
C VAL A 113 -6.83 20.15 10.46
N ASN A 114 -6.91 18.83 10.34
CA ASN A 114 -6.16 18.08 9.38
C ASN A 114 -7.04 17.01 8.73
N TYR A 115 -7.01 16.95 7.41
CA TYR A 115 -7.65 15.92 6.62
C TYR A 115 -6.59 15.19 5.82
N MET A 116 -6.58 13.87 5.89
CA MET A 116 -5.69 13.00 5.12
C MET A 116 -6.51 11.93 4.42
N ASP A 117 -6.22 11.74 3.14
CA ASP A 117 -6.78 10.71 2.28
C ASP A 117 -5.63 9.95 1.63
N HIS A 118 -5.62 8.63 1.73
CA HIS A 118 -4.54 7.78 1.25
C HIS A 118 -5.11 6.49 0.64
N ASP A 119 -4.93 6.31 -0.66
CA ASP A 119 -5.50 5.20 -1.44
C ASP A 119 -4.81 3.84 -1.24
N GLY A 120 -3.77 3.75 -0.40
CA GLY A 120 -3.02 2.50 -0.16
C GLY A 120 -2.28 1.97 -1.39
N THR A 121 -1.13 1.33 -1.19
CA THR A 121 -0.39 0.72 -2.32
C THR A 121 -1.00 -0.60 -2.74
N CYS A 122 -1.58 -1.36 -1.81
CA CYS A 122 -2.34 -2.55 -2.12
C CYS A 122 -3.71 -2.15 -2.66
N ARG A 123 -4.15 -2.74 -3.78
CA ARG A 123 -5.50 -2.51 -4.29
C ARG A 123 -6.55 -2.83 -3.21
N ASN A 124 -7.64 -2.07 -3.25
CA ASN A 124 -8.78 -2.17 -2.32
C ASN A 124 -8.45 -1.85 -0.85
N THR A 125 -7.37 -1.12 -0.60
CA THR A 125 -7.04 -0.62 0.74
C THR A 125 -7.07 0.89 0.73
N ASP A 126 -7.39 1.50 1.86
CA ASP A 126 -7.40 2.95 1.96
C ASP A 126 -7.28 3.37 3.43
N TYR A 127 -6.94 4.63 3.63
CA TYR A 127 -6.95 5.26 4.94
C TYR A 127 -7.38 6.72 4.81
N LYS A 128 -8.45 7.08 5.52
CA LYS A 128 -8.91 8.46 5.63
C LYS A 128 -8.94 8.86 7.08
N SER A 129 -8.43 10.06 7.39
CA SER A 129 -8.48 10.60 8.74
C SER A 129 -8.84 12.06 8.76
N PHE A 130 -9.63 12.43 9.77
CA PHE A 130 -9.96 13.79 10.10
C PHE A 130 -9.55 14.03 11.56
N ASN A 131 -8.62 14.94 11.76
CA ASN A 131 -8.06 15.28 13.06
C ASN A 131 -8.38 16.74 13.38
N THR A 132 -8.91 16.99 14.56
CA THR A 132 -9.12 18.35 15.08
C THR A 132 -8.46 18.47 16.44
N ARG A 133 -7.71 19.55 16.65
CA ARG A 133 -7.04 19.84 17.91
C ARG A 133 -7.30 21.28 18.33
N LEU A 134 -7.81 21.45 19.54
CA LEU A 134 -7.92 22.71 20.24
C LEU A 134 -6.90 22.73 21.38
N SER A 135 -6.21 23.84 21.57
CA SER A 135 -5.33 24.03 22.72
C SER A 135 -5.38 25.46 23.20
N GLY A 136 -5.45 25.64 24.52
CA GLY A 136 -5.54 26.94 25.18
C GLY A 136 -4.57 27.01 26.35
N SER A 137 -4.08 28.20 26.67
CA SER A 137 -3.26 28.47 27.85
C SER A 137 -3.49 29.91 28.27
N TYR A 138 -4.11 30.12 29.42
CA TYR A 138 -4.49 31.43 29.93
C TYR A 138 -3.83 31.68 31.28
N HIS A 139 -3.41 32.92 31.51
CA HIS A 139 -2.84 33.37 32.77
C HIS A 139 -3.83 34.31 33.46
N PHE A 140 -4.01 34.11 34.75
CA PHE A 140 -4.91 34.84 35.64
C PHE A 140 -4.12 35.36 36.84
N LEU A 141 -4.70 36.33 37.57
CA LEU A 141 -4.13 36.88 38.81
C LEU A 141 -2.69 37.40 38.63
N ASP A 142 -2.42 38.23 37.62
CA ASP A 142 -1.06 38.74 37.30
C ASP A 142 -0.01 37.62 37.16
N ASN A 143 -0.32 36.61 36.33
CA ASN A 143 0.50 35.41 36.11
C ASN A 143 0.68 34.48 37.32
N ARG A 144 -0.05 34.67 38.43
CA ARG A 144 0.02 33.76 39.60
C ARG A 144 -0.74 32.45 39.39
N LEU A 145 -1.70 32.42 38.47
CA LEU A 145 -2.44 31.21 38.12
C LEU A 145 -2.44 31.00 36.60
N ARG A 146 -2.15 29.77 36.15
CA ARG A 146 -2.18 29.41 34.73
C ARG A 146 -3.08 28.20 34.52
N ILE A 147 -4.04 28.32 33.61
CA ILE A 147 -4.95 27.24 33.22
C ILE A 147 -4.68 26.91 31.75
N GLY A 148 -4.52 25.63 31.45
CA GLY A 148 -4.35 25.14 30.08
C GLY A 148 -5.42 24.12 29.73
N GLU A 149 -5.82 24.13 28.46
CA GLU A 149 -6.76 23.17 27.87
C GLU A 149 -6.09 22.50 26.67
N ASN A 150 -6.30 21.20 26.50
CA ASN A 150 -5.91 20.49 25.30
C ASN A 150 -6.98 19.44 24.95
N VAL A 151 -7.63 19.61 23.80
CA VAL A 151 -8.63 18.67 23.30
C VAL A 151 -8.22 18.25 21.91
N ALA A 152 -8.17 16.95 21.67
CA ALA A 152 -7.91 16.37 20.36
C ALA A 152 -8.97 15.33 20.05
N VAL A 153 -9.56 15.44 18.86
CA VAL A 153 -10.56 14.51 18.34
C VAL A 153 -10.08 14.01 16.99
N THR A 154 -10.06 12.69 16.84
CA THR A 154 -9.67 12.03 15.61
C THR A 154 -10.75 11.06 15.19
N ARG A 155 -11.14 11.13 13.93
CA ARG A 155 -11.99 10.13 13.27
C ARG A 155 -11.21 9.56 12.08
N TRP A 156 -11.25 8.25 11.92
CA TRP A 156 -10.59 7.59 10.81
C TRP A 156 -11.41 6.41 10.28
N THR A 157 -11.19 6.09 9.02
CA THR A 157 -11.69 4.90 8.33
C THR A 157 -10.52 4.23 7.63
N LYS A 158 -10.49 2.90 7.63
CA LYS A 158 -9.40 2.12 7.08
C LYS A 158 -9.90 0.81 6.50
N HIS A 159 -9.57 0.52 5.24
CA HIS A 159 -9.63 -0.83 4.69
C HIS A 159 -8.22 -1.44 4.74
N ASN A 160 -8.08 -2.56 5.47
CA ASN A 160 -6.79 -3.22 5.66
C ASN A 160 -6.52 -4.21 4.53
N ASN A 161 -5.23 -4.44 4.26
CA ASN A 161 -4.82 -5.57 3.43
C ASN A 161 -5.36 -6.87 4.03
N PRO A 162 -5.80 -7.82 3.19
CA PRO A 162 -5.98 -9.20 3.64
C PRO A 162 -4.69 -9.71 4.28
N GLY A 163 -4.80 -10.44 5.39
CA GLY A 163 -3.63 -11.01 6.06
C GLY A 163 -2.91 -12.00 5.14
N GLY A 164 -1.59 -11.88 5.02
CA GLY A 164 -0.74 -12.81 4.27
C GLY A 164 -0.71 -12.56 2.76
N ILE A 165 -1.17 -11.40 2.28
CA ILE A 165 -1.16 -11.09 0.85
C ILE A 165 0.27 -11.06 0.26
N GLU A 166 1.25 -10.64 1.05
CA GLU A 166 2.66 -10.66 0.66
C GLU A 166 3.19 -12.09 0.50
N GLU A 167 2.83 -13.00 1.42
CA GLU A 167 3.23 -14.41 1.33
C GLU A 167 2.54 -15.11 0.15
N GLN A 168 1.26 -14.80 -0.07
CA GLN A 168 0.50 -15.29 -1.22
C GLN A 168 1.14 -14.83 -2.53
N LEU A 169 1.56 -13.56 -2.61
CA LEU A 169 2.24 -13.02 -3.79
C LEU A 169 3.49 -13.84 -4.16
N PHE A 170 4.34 -14.18 -3.20
CA PHE A 170 5.54 -15.00 -3.48
C PHE A 170 5.23 -16.45 -3.85
N LYS A 171 4.05 -16.96 -3.48
CA LYS A 171 3.60 -18.32 -3.80
C LYS A 171 2.85 -18.41 -5.12
N MET A 172 2.30 -17.30 -5.61
CA MET A 172 1.56 -17.26 -6.86
C MET A 172 2.50 -17.53 -8.03
N MET A 173 2.10 -18.48 -8.88
CA MET A 173 2.88 -18.85 -10.04
C MET A 173 2.61 -17.84 -11.18
N PRO A 174 3.64 -17.32 -11.86
CA PRO A 174 3.48 -16.34 -12.94
C PRO A 174 2.68 -16.90 -14.12
N MET A 175 2.68 -18.23 -14.29
CA MET A 175 1.95 -18.90 -15.37
C MET A 175 0.42 -18.75 -15.29
N VAL A 176 -0.13 -18.44 -14.10
CA VAL A 176 -1.58 -18.38 -13.84
C VAL A 176 -2.14 -17.04 -14.33
N PRO A 177 -3.19 -17.04 -15.19
CA PRO A 177 -3.82 -15.80 -15.64
C PRO A 177 -4.67 -15.17 -14.52
N VAL A 178 -4.80 -13.83 -14.53
CA VAL A 178 -5.71 -13.12 -13.60
C VAL A 178 -7.18 -13.47 -13.86
N TYR A 179 -7.54 -13.70 -15.13
CA TYR A 179 -8.90 -14.03 -15.56
C TYR A 179 -8.91 -15.27 -16.45
N ALA A 180 -9.93 -16.10 -16.28
CA ALA A 180 -10.26 -17.20 -17.19
C ALA A 180 -10.96 -16.67 -18.46
N THR A 181 -11.13 -17.54 -19.46
CA THR A 181 -11.75 -17.17 -20.76
C THR A 181 -13.21 -16.73 -20.65
N ASP A 182 -13.89 -17.08 -19.57
CA ASP A 182 -15.28 -16.70 -19.27
C ASP A 182 -15.39 -15.40 -18.43
N GLY A 183 -14.25 -14.77 -18.09
CA GLY A 183 -14.20 -13.56 -17.27
C GLY A 183 -14.23 -13.81 -15.75
N SER A 184 -14.29 -15.06 -15.30
CA SER A 184 -14.08 -15.41 -13.89
C SER A 184 -12.60 -15.25 -13.50
N TYR A 185 -12.28 -15.22 -12.20
CA TYR A 185 -10.89 -15.14 -11.74
C TYR A 185 -10.14 -16.43 -12.04
N GLY A 186 -8.92 -16.30 -12.58
CA GLY A 186 -8.01 -17.43 -12.78
C GLY A 186 -7.25 -17.74 -11.50
N GLY A 187 -7.19 -19.03 -11.12
CA GLY A 187 -6.70 -19.45 -9.82
C GLY A 187 -7.80 -19.34 -8.76
N GLY A 188 -8.43 -20.48 -8.47
CA GLY A 188 -9.44 -20.60 -7.41
C GLY A 188 -8.85 -20.62 -6.01
#